data_AF-A0A6D2KE04-F1
#
_entry.id   AF-A0A6D2KE04-F1
#
_cell.length_a   1.000
_cell.length_b   1.000
_cell.length_c   1.000
_cell.angle_alpha   90.00
_cell.angle_beta   90.00
_cell.angle_gamma   90.00
#
_symmetry.space_group_name_H-M   'P 1'
#
loop_
_entity.id
_entity.type
_entity.pdbx_description
1 polymer ?
#
loop_
_entity_poly.entity_id
_entity_poly.type
_entity_poly.pdbx_seq_one_letter_code
_entity_poly.pdbx_strand_id
1 'polypeptide(L)'
;MMDKFQYRYTSFGFVTICIGSIALVCLISRISTSFFDYSLQKFEFSFPESELRRSVYTSGDENRVVDSRHVSQQILAVKSSNSSLQSKPKKLSRRKMVEQGLGKARASIRKAASNRNVTLFNIDLPNPEVYRNPSALHRSYLEMERRFKVYVYEEGERPLVHDGPCKSVYAVEGRFIMEMEKGKTKFRTYDPNQAHVYFLPFSVTWLVKYLYEGNADAGPLRTFASDYIRLVSTNHPFWNRTSGADHFMLACHDWVITN
;
A
#
# COMPACT_ATOMS: atom_id res chain seq x y z
N MET A 1 -69.92 4.50 21.53
CA MET A 1 -69.37 5.57 20.66
C MET A 1 -67.97 5.99 21.14
N MET A 2 -67.03 5.04 21.31
CA MET A 2 -65.66 5.35 21.80
C MET A 2 -64.54 4.53 21.11
N ASP A 3 -64.81 3.73 20.07
CA ASP A 3 -63.78 2.87 19.46
C ASP A 3 -63.17 3.39 18.14
N LYS A 4 -63.72 4.45 17.54
CA LYS A 4 -63.16 5.02 16.29
C LYS A 4 -62.14 6.15 16.51
N PHE A 5 -62.00 6.65 17.74
CA PHE A 5 -61.11 7.79 18.03
C PHE A 5 -59.69 7.35 18.45
N GLN A 6 -59.52 6.17 19.06
CA GLN A 6 -58.19 5.67 19.44
C GLN A 6 -57.36 5.16 18.25
N TYR A 7 -57.98 4.60 17.21
CA TYR A 7 -57.23 4.05 16.06
C TYR A 7 -56.58 5.11 15.16
N ARG A 8 -57.14 6.34 15.13
CA ARG A 8 -56.59 7.44 14.32
C ARG A 8 -55.39 8.12 14.99
N TYR A 9 -55.31 8.06 16.33
CA TYR A 9 -54.21 8.65 17.09
C TYR A 9 -52.97 7.75 17.14
N THR A 10 -53.16 6.42 17.10
CA THR A 10 -52.06 5.46 17.06
C THR A 10 -51.38 5.42 15.69
N SER A 11 -52.14 5.40 14.59
CA SER A 11 -51.56 5.33 13.24
C SER A 11 -50.71 6.56 12.87
N PHE A 12 -51.15 7.78 13.21
CA PHE A 12 -50.37 9.00 12.98
C PHE A 12 -49.13 9.10 13.88
N GLY A 13 -49.21 8.63 15.13
CA GLY A 13 -48.07 8.61 16.06
C GLY A 13 -46.97 7.65 15.63
N PHE A 14 -47.32 6.47 15.10
CA PHE A 14 -46.32 5.51 14.61
C PHE A 14 -45.60 6.02 13.36
N VAL A 15 -46.30 6.67 12.43
CA VAL A 15 -45.68 7.19 11.20
C VAL A 15 -44.69 8.33 11.50
N THR A 16 -45.01 9.23 12.43
CA THR A 16 -44.11 10.32 12.80
C THR A 16 -42.88 9.84 13.57
N ILE A 17 -43.02 8.82 14.43
CA ILE A 17 -41.89 8.16 15.11
C ILE A 17 -40.98 7.46 14.09
N CYS A 18 -41.55 6.76 13.09
CA CYS A 18 -40.78 6.11 12.04
C CYS A 18 -40.00 7.13 11.18
N ILE A 19 -40.63 8.22 10.75
CA ILE A 19 -39.96 9.25 9.94
C ILE A 19 -38.87 9.97 10.76
N GLY A 20 -39.13 10.26 12.05
CA GLY A 20 -38.14 10.84 12.96
C GLY A 20 -36.92 9.93 13.17
N SER A 21 -37.14 8.62 13.30
CA SER A 21 -36.04 7.65 13.44
C SER A 21 -35.21 7.50 12.16
N ILE A 22 -35.82 7.53 10.98
CA ILE A 22 -35.11 7.50 9.69
C ILE A 22 -34.29 8.80 9.50
N ALA A 23 -34.86 9.96 9.83
CA ALA A 23 -34.13 11.23 9.76
C ALA A 23 -32.94 11.27 10.73
N LEU A 24 -33.10 10.73 11.95
CA LEU A 24 -32.03 10.62 12.94
C LEU A 24 -30.92 9.66 12.49
N VAL A 25 -31.27 8.50 11.90
CA VAL A 25 -30.30 7.56 11.32
C VAL A 25 -29.56 8.19 10.13
N CYS A 26 -30.26 8.93 9.26
CA CYS A 26 -29.64 9.67 8.16
C CYS A 26 -28.73 10.81 8.66
N LEU A 27 -29.08 11.47 9.77
CA LEU A 27 -28.28 12.52 10.38
C LEU A 27 -27.01 11.94 11.04
N ILE A 28 -27.15 10.82 11.76
CA ILE A 28 -26.03 10.08 12.36
C ILE A 28 -25.12 9.50 11.26
N SER A 29 -25.68 8.98 10.17
CA SER A 29 -24.92 8.46 9.02
C SER A 29 -24.16 9.56 8.26
N ARG A 30 -24.69 10.80 8.20
CA ARG A 30 -23.97 11.94 7.62
C ARG A 30 -22.89 12.51 8.55
N ILE A 31 -23.09 12.43 9.87
CA ILE A 31 -22.12 12.88 10.88
C ILE A 31 -20.97 11.86 11.05
N SER A 32 -21.23 10.57 10.79
CA SER A 32 -20.26 9.48 10.98
C SER A 32 -19.50 9.09 9.70
N THR A 33 -19.09 10.06 8.88
CA THR A 33 -18.20 9.81 7.73
C THR A 33 -16.71 9.80 8.10
N SER A 34 -16.37 9.93 9.39
CA SER A 34 -15.01 9.78 9.88
C SER A 34 -14.79 8.38 10.47
N PHE A 35 -14.22 7.53 9.61
CA PHE A 35 -13.04 6.73 9.93
C PHE A 35 -13.18 5.21 10.22
N PHE A 36 -14.35 4.60 10.49
CA PHE A 36 -14.38 3.14 10.78
C PHE A 36 -15.59 2.28 10.32
N ASP A 37 -16.44 2.74 9.41
CA ASP A 37 -17.65 1.98 9.00
C ASP A 37 -17.45 1.04 7.77
N TYR A 38 -16.29 0.38 7.69
CA TYR A 38 -16.08 -0.76 6.78
C TYR A 38 -15.79 -2.02 7.60
N SER A 39 -16.61 -2.24 8.63
CA SER A 39 -16.58 -3.48 9.41
C SER A 39 -17.62 -4.46 8.86
N LEU A 40 -17.12 -5.51 8.23
CA LEU A 40 -17.63 -6.88 8.36
C LEU A 40 -19.15 -7.08 8.19
N GLN A 41 -19.69 -6.76 7.02
CA GLN A 41 -20.92 -7.42 6.60
C GLN A 41 -20.84 -7.95 5.17
N LYS A 42 -20.78 -9.30 5.11
CA LYS A 42 -21.26 -10.18 4.05
C LYS A 42 -20.61 -10.05 2.67
N PHE A 43 -19.48 -10.72 2.49
CA PHE A 43 -19.10 -11.24 1.19
C PHE A 43 -18.74 -12.72 1.32
N GLU A 44 -19.73 -13.57 1.05
CA GLU A 44 -19.49 -14.95 0.64
C GLU A 44 -18.97 -14.91 -0.80
N PHE A 45 -17.81 -15.50 -1.05
CA PHE A 45 -17.34 -15.83 -2.40
C PHE A 45 -16.99 -17.31 -2.43
N SER A 46 -17.74 -18.05 -3.25
CA SER A 46 -17.40 -19.40 -3.69
C SER A 46 -16.63 -19.28 -5.00
N PHE A 47 -15.52 -20.02 -5.14
CA PHE A 47 -14.76 -20.12 -6.39
C PHE A 47 -14.79 -21.56 -6.90
N PRO A 48 -15.12 -21.79 -8.19
CA PRO A 48 -15.08 -23.12 -8.80
C PRO A 48 -13.65 -23.49 -9.20
N GLU A 49 -13.24 -24.68 -8.78
CA GLU A 49 -11.87 -25.23 -8.79
C GLU A 49 -11.45 -25.87 -10.13
N SER A 50 -11.66 -25.22 -11.28
CA SER A 50 -11.31 -25.90 -12.54
C SER A 50 -11.04 -24.97 -13.72
N GLU A 51 -9.82 -24.43 -13.81
CA GLU A 51 -9.21 -24.06 -15.11
C GLU A 51 -7.70 -23.76 -14.95
N LEU A 52 -6.91 -24.79 -14.62
CA LEU A 52 -5.44 -24.67 -14.50
C LEU A 52 -4.70 -25.79 -15.24
N ARG A 53 -5.07 -26.05 -16.49
CA ARG A 53 -4.37 -27.06 -17.30
C ARG A 53 -4.43 -26.80 -18.80
N ARG A 54 -3.89 -25.67 -19.31
CA ARG A 54 -3.64 -25.56 -20.76
C ARG A 54 -2.67 -24.49 -21.31
N SER A 55 -1.65 -24.02 -20.59
CA SER A 55 -0.59 -23.27 -21.32
C SER A 55 0.78 -23.42 -20.70
N VAL A 56 1.33 -24.62 -20.85
CA VAL A 56 2.77 -24.86 -20.82
C VAL A 56 3.09 -25.58 -22.13
N TYR A 57 4.09 -25.06 -22.85
CA TYR A 57 4.79 -25.55 -24.06
C TYR A 57 4.70 -24.66 -25.31
N THR A 58 5.90 -24.50 -25.89
CA THR A 58 6.37 -23.64 -27.02
C THR A 58 6.76 -22.23 -26.56
N SER A 59 8.01 -21.76 -26.71
CA SER A 59 9.04 -22.03 -27.73
C SER A 59 10.46 -21.84 -27.19
N GLY A 60 11.41 -22.62 -27.71
CA GLY A 60 12.86 -22.42 -27.54
C GLY A 60 13.52 -21.76 -28.76
N ASP A 61 14.82 -21.47 -28.59
CA ASP A 61 15.85 -20.96 -29.52
C ASP A 61 15.76 -19.49 -29.98
N GLU A 62 16.84 -18.70 -30.17
CA GLU A 62 18.26 -19.02 -30.43
C GLU A 62 19.14 -17.78 -30.12
N ASN A 63 20.43 -18.00 -29.79
CA ASN A 63 21.44 -16.96 -29.54
C ASN A 63 21.98 -16.31 -30.84
N ARG A 64 22.25 -14.99 -30.82
CA ARG A 64 23.17 -14.34 -31.78
C ARG A 64 24.06 -13.29 -31.11
N VAL A 65 25.37 -13.47 -31.30
CA VAL A 65 26.49 -12.59 -30.89
C VAL A 65 26.65 -11.47 -31.93
N VAL A 66 26.82 -10.21 -31.49
CA VAL A 66 27.11 -9.06 -32.36
C VAL A 66 28.41 -8.38 -31.91
N ASP A 67 29.32 -8.20 -32.88
CA ASP A 67 30.72 -7.73 -32.79
C ASP A 67 30.83 -6.23 -32.40
N SER A 68 31.76 -5.93 -31.50
CA SER A 68 31.91 -4.67 -30.74
C SER A 68 33.01 -3.75 -31.27
N ARG A 69 33.06 -3.51 -32.59
CA ARG A 69 34.19 -2.75 -33.20
C ARG A 69 33.84 -1.61 -34.15
N HIS A 70 32.64 -1.03 -34.05
CA HIS A 70 32.26 0.13 -34.89
C HIS A 70 31.61 1.33 -34.17
N VAL A 71 31.60 1.37 -32.84
CA VAL A 71 30.96 2.49 -32.09
C VAL A 71 31.98 3.54 -31.61
N SER A 72 33.28 3.24 -31.65
CA SER A 72 34.31 4.11 -31.04
C SER A 72 34.75 5.30 -31.89
N GLN A 73 34.31 5.43 -33.15
CA GLN A 73 34.73 6.53 -34.03
C GLN A 73 33.70 7.65 -34.23
N GLN A 74 32.44 7.47 -33.80
CA GLN A 74 31.45 8.56 -33.79
C GLN A 74 31.48 9.44 -32.52
N ILE A 75 32.21 9.02 -31.47
CA ILE A 75 32.26 9.73 -30.18
C ILE A 75 33.27 10.90 -30.20
N LEU A 76 34.21 10.93 -31.16
CA LEU A 76 35.30 11.92 -31.15
C LEU A 76 35.04 13.18 -32.00
N ALA A 77 33.99 13.21 -32.83
CA ALA A 77 33.71 14.35 -33.72
C ALA A 77 32.67 15.35 -33.18
N VAL A 78 31.99 15.08 -32.08
CA VAL A 78 30.94 15.96 -31.52
C VAL A 78 31.51 16.99 -30.51
N LYS A 79 32.82 16.94 -30.21
CA LYS A 79 33.42 17.75 -29.15
C LYS A 79 33.83 19.18 -29.54
N SER A 80 33.48 19.65 -30.74
CA SER A 80 33.83 21.01 -31.19
C SER A 80 32.63 21.73 -31.80
N SER A 81 31.74 22.23 -30.95
CA SER A 81 30.81 23.30 -31.30
C SER A 81 30.41 24.05 -30.03
N ASN A 82 31.15 25.11 -29.72
CA ASN A 82 30.71 26.12 -28.75
C ASN A 82 29.45 26.79 -29.30
N SER A 83 28.29 26.44 -28.74
CA SER A 83 27.07 27.24 -28.88
C SER A 83 26.66 27.72 -27.49
N SER A 84 26.58 29.04 -27.36
CA SER A 84 25.99 29.71 -26.21
C SER A 84 24.50 29.37 -26.14
N LEU A 85 24.17 28.27 -25.48
CA LEU A 85 22.80 27.90 -25.17
C LEU A 85 22.48 28.39 -23.77
N GLN A 86 21.62 29.40 -23.68
CA GLN A 86 20.84 29.67 -22.46
C GLN A 86 20.25 28.33 -22.01
N SER A 87 20.78 27.77 -20.91
CA SER A 87 20.39 26.44 -20.49
C SER A 87 18.95 26.49 -20.00
N LYS A 88 18.02 25.93 -20.77
CA LYS A 88 16.69 25.57 -20.26
C LYS A 88 16.90 24.76 -18.96
N PRO A 89 16.15 25.03 -17.88
CA PRO A 89 16.36 24.34 -16.61
C PRO A 89 16.30 22.83 -16.85
N LYS A 90 17.42 22.14 -16.56
CA LYS A 90 17.58 20.72 -16.82
C LYS A 90 16.48 19.97 -16.06
N LYS A 91 15.56 19.32 -16.78
CA LYS A 91 14.44 18.58 -16.17
C LYS A 91 15.03 17.58 -15.17
N LEU A 92 14.66 17.76 -13.90
CA LEU A 92 15.18 16.95 -12.81
C LEU A 92 14.77 15.48 -13.04
N SER A 93 15.68 14.53 -12.81
CA SER A 93 15.33 13.10 -12.83
C SER A 93 14.19 12.83 -11.83
N ARG A 94 13.27 11.93 -12.16
CA ARG A 94 12.14 11.54 -11.27
C ARG A 94 12.62 11.21 -9.86
N ARG A 95 13.74 10.49 -9.73
CA ARG A 95 14.38 10.18 -8.43
C ARG A 95 14.76 11.42 -7.64
N LYS A 96 15.39 12.40 -8.30
CA LYS A 96 15.77 13.66 -7.64
C LYS A 96 14.52 14.46 -7.20
N MET A 97 13.40 14.32 -7.91
CA MET A 97 12.12 14.91 -7.49
C MET A 97 11.57 14.25 -6.23
N VAL A 98 11.67 12.92 -6.11
CA VAL A 98 11.32 12.16 -4.90
C VAL A 98 12.14 12.67 -3.70
N GLU A 99 13.45 12.75 -3.84
CA GLU A 99 14.34 13.26 -2.77
C GLU A 99 14.04 14.71 -2.38
N GLN A 100 13.82 15.59 -3.36
CA GLN A 100 13.41 16.96 -3.09
C GLN A 100 12.05 17.01 -2.36
N GLY A 101 11.13 16.11 -2.72
CA GLY A 101 9.85 15.91 -2.04
C GLY A 101 10.06 15.55 -0.57
N LEU A 102 10.87 14.52 -0.29
CA LEU A 102 11.21 14.09 1.06
C LEU A 102 11.87 15.22 1.88
N GLY A 103 12.78 15.98 1.28
CA GLY A 103 13.37 17.16 1.93
C GLY A 103 12.32 18.18 2.37
N LYS A 104 11.35 18.50 1.49
CA LYS A 104 10.22 19.38 1.81
C LYS A 104 9.33 18.80 2.92
N ALA A 105 9.05 17.50 2.90
CA ALA A 105 8.25 16.84 3.92
C ALA A 105 8.93 16.89 5.30
N ARG A 106 10.24 16.57 5.38
CA ARG A 106 11.03 16.66 6.61
C ARG A 106 11.03 18.09 7.18
N ALA A 107 11.22 19.11 6.34
CA ALA A 107 11.17 20.50 6.76
C ALA A 107 9.78 20.89 7.30
N SER A 108 8.72 20.47 6.61
CA SER A 108 7.32 20.70 6.99
C SER A 108 6.99 20.07 8.37
N ILE A 109 7.40 18.81 8.58
CA ILE A 109 7.23 18.10 9.85
C ILE A 109 8.01 18.78 10.97
N ARG A 110 9.28 19.15 10.74
CA ARG A 110 10.11 19.86 11.75
C ARG A 110 9.50 21.21 12.14
N LYS A 111 8.96 21.95 11.17
CA LYS A 111 8.24 23.21 11.42
C LYS A 111 7.00 22.98 12.28
N ALA A 112 6.18 21.97 11.94
CA ALA A 112 5.01 21.61 12.73
C ALA A 112 5.38 21.13 14.15
N ALA A 113 6.48 20.38 14.28
CA ALA A 113 6.96 19.87 15.57
C ALA A 113 7.45 20.97 16.52
N SER A 114 7.97 22.07 15.98
CA SER A 114 8.52 23.20 16.75
C SER A 114 7.43 24.16 17.26
N ASN A 115 6.25 24.16 16.63
CA ASN A 115 5.13 25.00 17.01
C ASN A 115 4.33 24.34 18.14
N ARG A 116 4.55 24.78 19.38
CA ARG A 116 3.84 24.27 20.59
C ARG A 116 2.40 24.78 20.74
N ASN A 117 1.95 25.70 19.89
CA ASN A 117 0.57 26.20 19.93
C ASN A 117 -0.36 25.17 19.30
N VAL A 118 -0.78 24.20 20.13
CA VAL A 118 -1.70 23.08 19.79
C VAL A 118 -3.02 23.59 19.19
N THR A 119 -3.43 24.82 19.51
CA THR A 119 -4.66 25.46 19.06
C THR A 119 -4.70 25.85 17.57
N LEU A 120 -3.57 25.84 16.84
CA LEU A 120 -3.54 26.35 15.47
C LEU A 120 -3.87 25.30 14.39
N PHE A 121 -4.00 24.05 14.79
CA PHE A 121 -4.40 22.98 13.89
C PHE A 121 -5.72 22.44 14.42
N ASN A 122 -6.78 22.50 13.63
CA ASN A 122 -7.88 21.54 13.75
C ASN A 122 -7.25 20.17 13.44
N ILE A 123 -6.55 19.60 14.42
CA ILE A 123 -5.93 18.30 14.30
C ILE A 123 -7.07 17.31 14.33
N ASP A 124 -7.47 16.79 13.18
CA ASP A 124 -8.37 15.63 13.06
C ASP A 124 -7.64 14.35 13.51
N LEU A 125 -7.04 14.36 14.71
CA LEU A 125 -6.58 13.17 15.40
C LEU A 125 -7.52 12.92 16.58
N PRO A 126 -8.02 11.68 16.75
CA PRO A 126 -8.68 11.31 17.98
C PRO A 126 -7.67 11.39 19.13
N ASN A 127 -8.05 12.05 20.24
CA ASN A 127 -7.26 12.17 21.46
C ASN A 127 -5.81 12.65 21.22
N PRO A 128 -5.61 13.89 20.71
CA PRO A 128 -4.29 14.39 20.35
C PRO A 128 -3.29 14.41 21.52
N GLU A 129 -3.78 14.42 22.76
CA GLU A 129 -3.00 14.41 24.00
C GLU A 129 -2.22 13.10 24.24
N VAL A 130 -2.65 11.98 23.63
CA VAL A 130 -1.98 10.68 23.77
C VAL A 130 -0.63 10.66 23.03
N TYR A 131 -0.45 11.53 22.03
CA TYR A 131 0.73 11.54 21.19
C TYR A 131 1.82 12.46 21.74
N ARG A 132 3.07 11.99 21.73
CA ARG A 132 4.25 12.78 22.14
C ARG A 132 4.37 14.12 21.41
N ASN A 133 3.96 14.17 20.14
CA ASN A 133 3.87 15.40 19.36
C ASN A 133 2.76 15.28 18.30
N PRO A 134 1.51 15.68 18.62
CA PRO A 134 0.38 15.50 17.71
C PRO A 134 0.52 16.32 16.42
N SER A 135 1.09 17.52 16.50
CA SER A 135 1.30 18.39 15.33
C SER A 135 2.29 17.78 14.33
N ALA A 136 3.38 17.19 14.83
CA ALA A 136 4.35 16.48 13.99
C ALA A 136 3.73 15.23 13.35
N LEU A 137 2.99 14.43 14.13
CA LEU A 137 2.33 13.22 13.65
C LEU A 137 1.31 13.54 12.55
N HIS A 138 0.38 14.46 12.82
CA HIS A 138 -0.63 14.88 11.86
C HIS A 138 0.02 15.43 10.57
N ARG A 139 1.06 16.26 10.69
CA ARG A 139 1.77 16.77 9.52
C ARG A 139 2.45 15.64 8.73
N SER A 140 3.02 14.65 9.43
CA SER A 140 3.65 13.51 8.77
C SER A 140 2.63 12.66 7.99
N TYR A 141 1.44 12.46 8.56
CA TYR A 141 0.34 11.75 7.92
C TYR A 141 -0.10 12.47 6.64
N LEU A 142 -0.33 13.79 6.70
CA LEU A 142 -0.71 14.56 5.51
C LEU A 142 0.36 14.53 4.40
N GLU A 143 1.65 14.57 4.76
CA GLU A 143 2.73 14.43 3.76
C GLU A 143 2.79 13.02 3.16
N MET A 144 2.54 11.99 3.97
CA MET A 144 2.42 10.60 3.52
C MET A 144 1.24 10.45 2.54
N GLU A 145 0.04 10.87 2.94
CA GLU A 145 -1.20 10.84 2.14
C GLU A 145 -1.05 11.53 0.77
N ARG A 146 -0.19 12.54 0.68
CA ARG A 146 0.02 13.34 -0.52
C ARG A 146 1.05 12.76 -1.48
N ARG A 147 2.08 12.09 -0.97
CA ARG A 147 3.32 11.82 -1.74
C ARG A 147 3.79 10.38 -1.69
N PHE A 148 3.43 9.64 -0.65
CA PHE A 148 3.99 8.32 -0.43
C PHE A 148 3.63 7.38 -1.56
N LYS A 149 4.62 6.63 -2.04
CA LYS A 149 4.49 5.70 -3.15
C LYS A 149 5.20 4.39 -2.82
N VAL A 150 4.48 3.30 -3.02
CA VAL A 150 4.93 1.92 -2.82
C VAL A 150 5.01 1.26 -4.19
N TYR A 151 6.18 0.75 -4.55
CA TYR A 151 6.30 -0.18 -5.67
C TYR A 151 6.02 -1.59 -5.15
N VAL A 152 5.28 -2.39 -5.92
CA VAL A 152 4.94 -3.77 -5.55
C VAL A 152 5.64 -4.66 -6.56
N TYR A 153 6.49 -5.58 -6.09
CA TYR A 153 7.06 -6.62 -6.95
C TYR A 153 5.96 -7.50 -7.52
N GLU A 154 6.06 -7.91 -8.78
CA GLU A 154 5.00 -8.65 -9.47
C GLU A 154 5.27 -10.17 -9.49
N GLU A 155 6.45 -10.58 -9.04
CA GLU A 155 6.85 -11.97 -8.95
C GLU A 155 6.14 -12.72 -7.83
N GLY A 156 5.81 -13.99 -8.10
CA GLY A 156 5.26 -14.93 -7.13
C GLY A 156 3.82 -15.33 -7.45
N GLU A 157 3.40 -16.46 -6.90
CA GLU A 157 2.07 -17.03 -7.14
C GLU A 157 1.23 -17.09 -5.85
N ARG A 158 -0.09 -16.99 -6.04
CA ARG A 158 -1.06 -17.21 -4.97
C ARG A 158 -1.08 -18.68 -4.57
N PRO A 159 -1.37 -18.99 -3.29
CA PRO A 159 -1.76 -18.07 -2.23
C PRO A 159 -0.58 -17.41 -1.50
N LEU A 160 0.67 -17.86 -1.73
CA LEU A 160 1.81 -17.40 -0.92
C LEU A 160 2.18 -15.94 -1.17
N VAL A 161 1.97 -15.47 -2.41
CA VAL A 161 2.28 -14.11 -2.86
C VAL A 161 1.06 -13.47 -3.49
N HIS A 162 0.92 -12.15 -3.35
CA HIS A 162 -0.18 -11.34 -3.88
C HIS A 162 -1.57 -11.72 -3.35
N ASP A 163 -1.60 -12.40 -2.20
CA ASP A 163 -2.81 -12.73 -1.46
C ASP A 163 -2.49 -12.84 0.04
N GLY A 164 -3.51 -12.67 0.88
CA GLY A 164 -3.38 -12.67 2.33
C GLY A 164 -4.72 -12.81 3.04
N PRO A 165 -4.77 -13.41 4.23
CA PRO A 165 -6.01 -13.55 4.97
C PRO A 165 -6.52 -12.20 5.45
N CYS A 166 -7.82 -11.96 5.23
CA CYS A 166 -8.48 -10.69 5.59
C CYS A 166 -9.44 -10.85 6.78
N LYS A 167 -9.13 -11.79 7.68
CA LYS A 167 -9.98 -12.17 8.81
C LYS A 167 -9.15 -12.27 10.10
N SER A 168 -9.81 -12.05 11.24
CA SER A 168 -9.21 -12.17 12.58
C SER A 168 -7.98 -11.26 12.75
N VAL A 169 -7.05 -11.63 13.62
CA VAL A 169 -5.81 -10.90 13.95
C VAL A 169 -4.88 -10.67 12.75
N TYR A 170 -5.09 -11.39 11.65
CA TYR A 170 -4.28 -11.30 10.42
C TYR A 170 -4.85 -10.32 9.40
N ALA A 171 -6.02 -9.72 9.68
CA ALA A 171 -6.79 -9.00 8.68
C ALA A 171 -6.04 -7.80 8.08
N VAL A 172 -5.15 -7.15 8.82
CA VAL A 172 -4.42 -5.97 8.34
C VAL A 172 -3.38 -6.35 7.26
N GLU A 173 -2.81 -7.56 7.29
CA GLU A 173 -1.80 -8.04 6.34
C GLU A 173 -2.46 -8.28 4.99
N GLY A 174 -3.51 -9.13 5.00
CA GLY A 174 -4.31 -9.37 3.81
C GLY A 174 -4.96 -8.08 3.29
N ARG A 175 -5.46 -7.21 4.18
CA ARG A 175 -6.05 -5.93 3.74
C ARG A 175 -5.04 -5.06 3.04
N PHE A 176 -3.82 -4.93 3.56
CA PHE A 176 -2.77 -4.16 2.92
C PHE A 176 -2.40 -4.71 1.54
N ILE A 177 -2.17 -6.03 1.44
CA ILE A 177 -1.86 -6.72 0.17
C ILE A 177 -2.98 -6.47 -0.84
N MET A 178 -4.24 -6.72 -0.44
CA MET A 178 -5.39 -6.50 -1.32
C MET A 178 -5.53 -5.05 -1.77
N GLU A 179 -5.34 -4.08 -0.87
CA GLU A 179 -5.41 -2.67 -1.27
C GLU A 179 -4.31 -2.37 -2.30
N MET A 180 -3.08 -2.81 -2.07
CA MET A 180 -2.00 -2.65 -3.06
C MET A 180 -2.32 -3.35 -4.39
N GLU A 181 -2.97 -4.52 -4.39
CA GLU A 181 -3.32 -5.26 -5.61
C GLU A 181 -4.49 -4.69 -6.42
N LYS A 182 -5.45 -4.02 -5.80
CA LYS A 182 -6.63 -3.49 -6.51
C LYS A 182 -6.32 -2.42 -7.55
N GLY A 183 -5.09 -1.90 -7.60
CA GLY A 183 -4.63 -0.88 -8.57
C GLY A 183 -5.27 0.51 -8.41
N LYS A 184 -6.29 0.65 -7.56
CA LYS A 184 -7.04 1.90 -7.32
C LYS A 184 -6.46 2.77 -6.19
N THR A 185 -5.41 2.34 -5.52
CA THR A 185 -4.83 3.14 -4.43
C THR A 185 -3.97 4.25 -4.98
N LYS A 186 -4.03 5.41 -4.31
CA LYS A 186 -3.09 6.50 -4.58
C LYS A 186 -1.66 6.19 -4.13
N PHE A 187 -1.42 5.07 -3.46
CA PHE A 187 -0.12 4.71 -2.90
C PHE A 187 0.69 3.80 -3.83
N ARG A 188 0.07 2.94 -4.64
CA ARG A 188 0.83 2.09 -5.58
C ARG A 188 1.47 2.93 -6.69
N THR A 189 2.68 2.54 -7.10
CA THR A 189 3.36 3.01 -8.32
C THR A 189 3.96 1.81 -9.06
N TYR A 190 3.90 1.85 -10.39
CA TYR A 190 4.59 0.91 -11.28
C TYR A 190 5.92 1.46 -11.79
N ASP A 191 6.22 2.74 -11.51
CA ASP A 191 7.52 3.34 -11.81
C ASP A 191 8.43 3.25 -10.57
N PRO A 192 9.50 2.45 -10.61
CA PRO A 192 10.44 2.32 -9.48
C PRO A 192 11.21 3.62 -9.19
N ASN A 193 11.24 4.58 -10.12
CA ASN A 193 11.87 5.89 -9.89
C ASN A 193 10.98 6.88 -9.13
N GLN A 194 9.70 6.55 -8.94
CA GLN A 194 8.75 7.33 -8.13
C GLN A 194 8.50 6.70 -6.75
N ALA A 195 8.96 5.47 -6.55
CA ALA A 195 8.77 4.71 -5.32
C ALA A 195 9.63 5.26 -4.16
N HIS A 196 9.02 5.32 -2.98
CA HIS A 196 9.70 5.60 -1.72
C HIS A 196 10.17 4.32 -1.03
N VAL A 197 9.36 3.26 -1.15
CA VAL A 197 9.63 1.92 -0.62
C VAL A 197 9.16 0.86 -1.61
N TYR A 198 9.70 -0.35 -1.47
CA TYR A 198 9.40 -1.51 -2.32
C TYR A 198 8.81 -2.63 -1.48
N PHE A 199 7.59 -3.05 -1.81
CA PHE A 199 6.85 -4.05 -1.07
C PHE A 199 7.09 -5.44 -1.66
N LEU A 200 7.43 -6.40 -0.78
CA LEU A 200 7.50 -7.83 -1.07
C LEU A 200 6.13 -8.44 -0.72
N PRO A 201 5.25 -8.72 -1.70
CA PRO A 201 3.85 -9.05 -1.47
C PRO A 201 3.59 -10.50 -1.05
N PHE A 202 4.51 -11.15 -0.35
CA PHE A 202 4.24 -12.47 0.24
C PHE A 202 3.56 -12.34 1.61
N SER A 203 2.62 -13.24 1.89
CA SER A 203 1.90 -13.29 3.16
C SER A 203 2.63 -14.20 4.14
N VAL A 204 3.14 -13.63 5.23
CA VAL A 204 3.74 -14.42 6.32
C VAL A 204 2.72 -15.40 6.89
N THR A 205 1.45 -15.00 6.96
CA THR A 205 0.39 -15.88 7.45
C THR A 205 0.20 -17.11 6.56
N TRP A 206 0.20 -16.94 5.23
CA TRP A 206 0.12 -18.07 4.30
C TRP A 206 1.38 -18.92 4.28
N LEU A 207 2.56 -18.31 4.39
CA LEU A 207 3.81 -19.07 4.52
C LEU A 207 3.77 -19.98 5.75
N VAL A 208 3.35 -19.47 6.91
CA VAL A 208 3.18 -20.30 8.11
C VAL A 208 2.14 -21.39 7.87
N LYS A 209 0.96 -21.06 7.36
CA LYS A 209 -0.09 -22.08 7.17
C LYS A 209 0.29 -23.20 6.21
N TYR A 210 1.03 -22.91 5.13
CA TYR A 210 1.31 -23.88 4.08
C TYR A 210 2.70 -24.52 4.15
N LEU A 211 3.69 -23.84 4.76
CA LEU A 211 5.09 -24.29 4.76
C LEU A 211 5.60 -24.66 6.15
N TYR A 212 4.96 -24.19 7.22
CA TYR A 212 5.42 -24.48 8.57
C TYR A 212 4.74 -25.72 9.14
N GLU A 213 5.54 -26.71 9.51
CA GLU A 213 5.07 -28.02 9.99
C GLU A 213 4.76 -28.04 11.50
N GLY A 214 4.75 -26.88 12.17
CA GLY A 214 4.48 -26.81 13.61
C GLY A 214 5.65 -27.27 14.50
N ASN A 215 6.82 -27.50 13.94
CA ASN A 215 8.05 -27.87 14.65
C ASN A 215 8.94 -26.65 14.91
N ALA A 216 10.06 -26.78 15.63
CA ALA A 216 10.95 -25.62 15.84
C ALA A 216 11.69 -25.15 14.56
N ASP A 217 11.50 -25.81 13.41
CA ASP A 217 12.24 -25.51 12.19
C ASP A 217 11.49 -24.53 11.28
N ALA A 218 11.96 -23.28 11.29
CA ALA A 218 11.56 -22.26 10.31
C ALA A 218 12.31 -22.36 8.97
N GLY A 219 12.99 -23.48 8.70
CA GLY A 219 13.76 -23.76 7.48
C GLY A 219 12.99 -23.45 6.20
N PRO A 220 11.78 -24.02 5.99
CA PRO A 220 10.97 -23.74 4.81
C PRO A 220 10.66 -22.24 4.61
N LEU A 221 10.35 -21.53 5.70
CA LEU A 221 10.07 -20.08 5.66
C LEU A 221 11.31 -19.26 5.26
N ARG A 222 12.48 -19.63 5.81
CA ARG A 222 13.77 -19.00 5.49
C ARG A 222 14.17 -19.25 4.03
N THR A 223 13.99 -20.48 3.55
CA THR A 223 14.26 -20.85 2.16
C THR A 223 13.38 -20.03 1.22
N PHE A 224 12.06 -19.99 1.46
CA PHE A 224 11.14 -19.20 0.66
C PHE A 224 11.56 -17.72 0.60
N ALA A 225 11.81 -17.10 1.76
CA ALA A 225 12.19 -15.68 1.82
C ALA A 225 13.51 -15.42 1.07
N SER A 226 14.52 -16.30 1.25
CA SER A 226 15.80 -16.22 0.55
C SER A 226 15.63 -16.33 -0.97
N ASP A 227 14.84 -17.29 -1.44
CA ASP A 227 14.63 -17.52 -2.87
C ASP A 227 13.82 -16.40 -3.51
N TYR A 228 12.80 -15.89 -2.81
CA TYR A 228 12.03 -14.73 -3.26
C TYR A 228 12.93 -13.49 -3.39
N ILE A 229 13.74 -13.21 -2.37
CA ILE A 229 14.70 -12.09 -2.39
C ILE A 229 15.71 -12.27 -3.53
N ARG A 230 16.24 -13.48 -3.73
CA ARG A 230 17.17 -13.77 -4.83
C ARG A 230 16.52 -13.52 -6.19
N LEU A 231 15.27 -13.95 -6.38
CA LEU A 231 14.51 -13.72 -7.59
C LEU A 231 14.35 -12.22 -7.89
N VAL A 232 13.82 -11.45 -6.94
CA VAL A 232 13.56 -10.02 -7.17
C VAL A 232 14.84 -9.21 -7.29
N SER A 233 15.87 -9.51 -6.49
CA SER A 233 17.16 -8.79 -6.54
C SER A 233 17.93 -9.04 -7.84
N THR A 234 17.77 -10.21 -8.44
CA THR A 234 18.38 -10.56 -9.73
C THR A 234 17.63 -9.89 -10.89
N ASN A 235 16.30 -9.87 -10.84
CA ASN A 235 15.46 -9.35 -11.93
C ASN A 235 15.36 -7.82 -11.94
N HIS A 236 15.52 -7.16 -10.79
CA HIS A 236 15.30 -5.72 -10.64
C HIS A 236 16.56 -4.96 -10.24
N PRO A 237 17.26 -4.29 -11.19
CA PRO A 237 18.50 -3.56 -10.89
C PRO A 237 18.37 -2.46 -9.84
N PHE A 238 17.15 -1.97 -9.60
CA PHE A 238 16.90 -0.95 -8.57
C PHE A 238 16.96 -1.50 -7.13
N TRP A 239 16.95 -2.82 -6.92
CA TRP A 239 17.21 -3.46 -5.62
C TRP A 239 18.54 -2.98 -5.01
N ASN A 240 19.59 -2.97 -5.84
CA ASN A 240 20.96 -2.64 -5.42
C ASN A 240 21.18 -1.16 -5.06
N ARG A 241 20.17 -0.29 -5.24
CA ARG A 241 20.25 1.13 -4.88
C ARG A 241 20.51 1.35 -3.39
N THR A 242 19.88 0.53 -2.57
CA THR A 242 19.90 0.61 -1.10
C THR A 242 20.38 -0.70 -0.49
N SER A 243 20.80 -1.66 -1.33
CA SER A 243 21.07 -3.04 -0.92
C SER A 243 19.90 -3.65 -0.14
N GLY A 244 18.66 -3.33 -0.53
CA GLY A 244 17.44 -3.84 0.11
C GLY A 244 16.91 -3.02 1.29
N ALA A 245 17.57 -1.94 1.74
CA ALA A 245 17.16 -1.21 2.96
C ALA A 245 15.83 -0.45 2.85
N ASP A 246 15.34 -0.17 1.63
CA ASP A 246 14.03 0.43 1.37
C ASP A 246 12.97 -0.60 0.91
N HIS A 247 13.26 -1.88 1.10
CA HIS A 247 12.37 -2.99 0.79
C HIS A 247 11.74 -3.52 2.07
N PHE A 248 10.45 -3.85 2.04
CA PHE A 248 9.72 -4.29 3.21
C PHE A 248 8.71 -5.39 2.90
N MET A 249 8.44 -6.21 3.90
CA MET A 249 7.31 -7.14 3.95
C MET A 249 6.41 -6.72 5.12
N LEU A 250 5.18 -7.23 5.16
CA LEU A 250 4.23 -6.96 6.24
C LEU A 250 3.85 -8.26 6.94
N ALA A 251 3.84 -8.21 8.27
CA ALA A 251 3.32 -9.27 9.13
C ALA A 251 2.41 -8.63 10.18
N CYS A 252 1.29 -9.26 10.52
CA CYS A 252 0.33 -8.70 11.47
C CYS A 252 0.50 -9.11 12.91
N HIS A 253 1.21 -10.20 13.19
CA HIS A 253 1.45 -10.64 14.56
C HIS A 253 2.70 -11.50 14.65
N ASP A 254 3.06 -11.82 15.89
CA ASP A 254 4.18 -12.67 16.20
C ASP A 254 3.80 -14.14 15.92
N TRP A 255 4.67 -14.82 15.19
CA TRP A 255 4.79 -16.27 15.02
C TRP A 255 5.09 -17.06 16.31
N VAL A 256 5.09 -16.40 17.49
CA VAL A 256 5.34 -17.08 18.77
C VAL A 256 4.11 -17.91 19.12
N ILE A 257 4.21 -19.21 18.88
CA ILE A 257 3.38 -20.20 19.54
C ILE A 257 3.76 -20.14 21.02
N THR A 258 2.92 -19.52 21.84
CA THR A 258 2.99 -19.75 23.28
C THR A 258 2.53 -21.20 23.51
N ASN A 259 3.47 -22.04 23.95
CA ASN A 259 3.21 -23.42 24.40
C ASN A 259 2.15 -23.45 25.52
#